data_AF-A0AAE8HFQ4-F1
#
_entry.id   AF-A0AAE8HFQ4-F1
#
_cell.length_a   1.000
_cell.length_b   1.000
_cell.length_c   1.000
_cell.angle_alpha   90.00
_cell.angle_beta   90.00
_cell.angle_gamma   90.00
#
_symmetry.space_group_name_H-M   'P 1'
#
loop_
_entity.id
_entity.type
_entity.pdbx_description
1 polymer ?
#
loop_
_entity_poly.entity_id
_entity_poly.type
_entity_poly.pdbx_seq_one_letter_code
_entity_poly.pdbx_strand_id
1 'polypeptide(L)'
;MTEPEDPSRERLKQHFAQRVIHQARQILEIWQRLQRSEWSSADLSELSEANLRLLRFAERFEQPEHGQLAHHIGESLKAVDENRGRLSSQLITELNRLMQRLSRTGLRQGDQLEQTFLPPMRKPIYVMLADHDRAERLAKQLEFFGMSAQSLDSVAAFRSSMAERLPSAIVMDVDFCGTGLGLKLAAEAQEGLEQKLPLLFFSLHETDTPTRLAAVRAGGQEFLTGTLEASSLLEKIEVLTCVAQYEPYKVLIIDDSRAQALHTERLLNSAGIVTRTLIEPIQAMAELADFQPDLIILDMYMPACTGTELAKVIRHNDRYVSVPIIYLSAEDDLDKQLDAMSEGGDDFLTKPIKPRHLITTVRNRAARARNLKARMVRDSLTGLYNHTHILQLLEDCSFRARRENKPLSFAMLDIDHFKRVNDSHGHPMGDRVIKSLALFLKQRLRKTDFIGRYGGEEFAIVMPDTDLESACKVLDEIRERFAEIHYPAQPHDLWCTFSAGLVELCDGSDSLMMAAQADEALYRAKGGGRNRVQAARTSKQSAIFSSESTDSVITL
;
A
#
# COMPACT_ATOMS: atom_id res chain seq x y z
N MET A 1 48.99 9.08 -10.69
CA MET A 1 49.12 8.23 -9.48
C MET A 1 47.91 8.50 -8.61
N THR A 2 46.82 7.77 -8.87
CA THR A 2 45.67 7.71 -7.96
C THR A 2 46.05 6.76 -6.83
N GLU A 3 46.02 7.25 -5.60
CA GLU A 3 46.23 6.41 -4.41
C GLU A 3 45.23 5.24 -4.42
N PRO A 4 45.65 4.01 -4.07
CA PRO A 4 44.74 2.88 -3.99
C PRO A 4 43.79 3.10 -2.81
N GLU A 5 42.49 3.17 -3.09
CA GLU A 5 41.45 3.25 -2.05
C GLU A 5 41.58 2.09 -1.07
N ASP A 6 41.78 2.44 0.20
CA ASP A 6 41.98 1.50 1.30
C ASP A 6 40.72 0.62 1.49
N PRO A 7 40.78 -0.71 1.26
CA PRO A 7 39.64 -1.62 1.40
C PRO A 7 39.07 -1.70 2.83
N SER A 8 39.81 -1.19 3.82
CA SER A 8 39.33 -0.94 5.18
C SER A 8 38.21 0.12 5.21
N ARG A 9 38.39 1.23 4.48
CA ARG A 9 37.48 2.39 4.47
C ARG A 9 36.16 2.04 3.80
N GLU A 10 36.18 1.20 2.78
CA GLU A 10 35.00 0.65 2.07
C GLU A 10 34.15 -0.25 3.00
N ARG A 11 34.80 -1.17 3.73
CA ARG A 11 34.12 -2.05 4.70
C ARG A 11 33.57 -1.28 5.90
N LEU A 12 34.28 -0.24 6.37
CA LEU A 12 33.76 0.70 7.36
C LEU A 12 32.52 1.41 6.81
N LYS A 13 32.57 2.03 5.62
CA LYS A 13 31.42 2.69 5.00
C LYS A 13 30.20 1.76 4.93
N GLN A 14 30.37 0.49 4.56
CA GLN A 14 29.29 -0.50 4.50
C GLN A 14 28.73 -0.88 5.88
N HIS A 15 29.58 -1.14 6.88
CA HIS A 15 29.17 -1.46 8.25
C HIS A 15 28.50 -0.26 8.97
N PHE A 16 28.84 0.98 8.60
CA PHE A 16 28.29 2.20 9.20
C PHE A 16 27.06 2.76 8.47
N ALA A 17 26.88 2.48 7.17
CA ALA A 17 25.61 2.71 6.47
C ALA A 17 24.45 1.96 7.15
N GLN A 18 24.72 0.76 7.70
CA GLN A 18 23.75 0.01 8.50
C GLN A 18 23.30 0.76 9.76
N ARG A 19 24.16 1.60 10.37
CA ARG A 19 23.80 2.41 11.55
C ARG A 19 22.88 3.58 11.18
N VAL A 20 23.09 4.23 10.04
CA VAL A 20 22.19 5.28 9.52
C VAL A 20 20.80 4.68 9.25
N ILE A 21 20.75 3.51 8.62
CA ILE A 21 19.52 2.76 8.37
C ILE A 21 18.83 2.36 9.69
N HIS A 22 19.60 1.95 10.69
CA HIS A 22 19.06 1.63 12.01
C HIS A 22 18.43 2.86 12.69
N GLN A 23 19.08 4.03 12.62
CA GLN A 23 18.49 5.27 13.13
C GLN A 23 17.23 5.68 12.36
N ALA A 24 17.22 5.53 11.03
CA ALA A 24 16.03 5.76 10.22
C ALA A 24 14.88 4.81 10.63
N ARG A 25 15.17 3.54 10.93
CA ARG A 25 14.18 2.58 11.44
C ARG A 25 13.64 2.99 12.82
N GLN A 26 14.49 3.44 13.73
CA GLN A 26 14.05 3.91 15.05
C GLN A 26 13.06 5.08 14.94
N ILE A 27 13.31 6.02 14.02
CA ILE A 27 12.37 7.11 13.73
C ILE A 27 11.03 6.58 13.22
N LEU A 28 11.05 5.61 12.29
CA LEU A 28 9.83 5.00 11.76
C LEU A 28 9.03 4.22 12.81
N GLU A 29 9.70 3.56 13.77
CA GLU A 29 9.07 2.86 14.89
C GLU A 29 8.39 3.85 15.86
N ILE A 30 9.07 4.95 16.23
CA ILE A 30 8.49 6.02 17.05
C ILE A 30 7.29 6.63 16.34
N TRP A 31 7.42 6.92 15.03
CA TRP A 31 6.34 7.41 14.18
C TRP A 31 5.14 6.46 14.22
N GLN A 32 5.35 5.15 14.07
CA GLN A 32 4.26 4.18 14.09
C GLN A 32 3.52 4.13 15.45
N ARG A 33 4.26 4.33 16.56
CA ARG A 33 3.69 4.39 17.91
C ARG A 33 2.83 5.64 18.13
N LEU A 34 3.33 6.79 17.70
CA LEU A 34 2.62 8.08 17.73
C LEU A 34 1.25 8.00 17.04
N GLN A 35 1.16 7.22 15.97
CA GLN A 35 -0.07 7.05 15.21
C GLN A 35 -1.16 6.21 15.90
N ARG A 36 -0.81 5.45 16.94
CA ARG A 36 -1.77 4.64 17.73
C ARG A 36 -2.27 5.38 18.98
N SER A 37 -1.69 6.53 19.29
CA SER A 37 -1.94 7.29 20.53
C SER A 37 -2.18 8.76 20.23
N GLU A 38 -2.58 9.55 21.23
CA GLU A 38 -2.56 11.02 21.11
C GLU A 38 -1.10 11.47 21.16
N TRP A 39 -0.72 12.44 20.32
CA TRP A 39 0.67 12.88 20.25
C TRP A 39 1.00 13.71 21.48
N SER A 40 1.76 13.14 22.42
CA SER A 40 2.21 13.85 23.60
C SER A 40 3.46 14.68 23.31
N SER A 41 3.72 15.70 24.15
CA SER A 41 4.97 16.47 24.08
C SER A 41 6.21 15.59 24.30
N ALA A 42 6.09 14.53 25.12
CA ALA A 42 7.15 13.57 25.36
C ALA A 42 7.48 12.75 24.10
N ASP A 43 6.46 12.28 23.37
CA ASP A 43 6.67 11.52 22.14
C ASP A 43 7.25 12.38 21.01
N LEU A 44 6.82 13.65 20.90
CA LEU A 44 7.41 14.61 19.97
C LEU A 44 8.88 14.90 20.29
N SER A 45 9.23 15.01 21.57
CA SER A 45 10.61 15.15 22.03
C SER A 45 11.44 13.92 21.67
N GLU A 46 10.92 12.71 21.89
CA GLU A 46 11.59 11.46 21.53
C GLU A 46 11.84 11.36 20.02
N LEU A 47 10.86 11.74 19.20
CA LEU A 47 11.01 11.80 17.74
C LEU A 47 12.07 12.81 17.31
N SER A 48 12.10 13.99 17.96
CA SER A 48 13.11 15.03 17.72
C SER A 48 14.53 14.55 18.07
N GLU A 49 14.70 13.89 19.22
CA GLU A 49 15.98 13.31 19.63
C GLU A 49 16.46 12.19 18.70
N ALA A 50 15.55 11.33 18.25
CA ALA A 50 15.86 10.29 17.27
C ALA A 50 16.26 10.89 15.92
N ASN A 51 15.58 11.96 15.47
CA ASN A 51 15.91 12.68 14.25
C ASN A 51 17.27 13.39 14.32
N LEU A 52 17.60 14.03 15.46
CA LEU A 52 18.92 14.62 15.71
C LEU A 52 20.05 13.57 15.71
N ARG A 53 19.76 12.34 16.16
CA ARG A 53 20.70 11.22 16.01
C ARG A 53 20.86 10.87 14.54
N LEU A 54 19.78 10.67 13.79
CA LEU A 54 19.88 10.40 12.35
C LEU A 54 20.70 11.46 11.61
N LEU A 55 20.44 12.75 11.86
CA LEU A 55 21.17 13.86 11.23
C LEU A 55 22.67 13.78 11.50
N ARG A 56 23.06 13.66 12.79
CA ARG A 56 24.48 13.55 13.18
C ARG A 56 25.18 12.35 12.54
N PHE A 57 24.50 11.22 12.46
CA PHE A 57 25.03 10.03 11.79
C PHE A 57 25.12 10.24 10.27
N ALA A 58 24.09 10.82 9.64
CA ALA A 58 24.07 11.06 8.20
C ALA A 58 25.17 12.04 7.75
N GLU A 59 25.41 13.12 8.52
CA GLU A 59 26.49 14.09 8.27
C GLU A 59 27.87 13.44 8.46
N ARG A 60 28.06 12.73 9.58
CA ARG A 60 29.33 12.07 9.90
C ARG A 60 29.75 11.03 8.86
N PHE A 61 28.78 10.38 8.20
CA PHE A 61 29.02 9.30 7.24
C PHE A 61 28.68 9.69 5.80
N GLU A 62 28.57 10.99 5.51
CA GLU A 62 28.36 11.54 4.16
C GLU A 62 27.18 10.88 3.41
N GLN A 63 26.04 10.75 4.09
CA GLN A 63 24.78 10.25 3.52
C GLN A 63 23.84 11.43 3.20
N PRO A 64 23.99 12.10 2.05
CA PRO A 64 23.30 13.37 1.77
C PRO A 64 21.78 13.24 1.74
N GLU A 65 21.24 12.13 1.22
CA GLU A 65 19.79 11.90 1.17
C GLU A 65 19.17 11.77 2.58
N HIS A 66 19.81 11.00 3.46
CA HIS A 66 19.38 10.84 4.85
C HIS A 66 19.57 12.13 5.66
N GLY A 67 20.64 12.89 5.38
CA GLY A 67 20.89 14.19 6.00
C GLY A 67 19.82 15.22 5.62
N GLN A 68 19.48 15.33 4.33
CA GLN A 68 18.40 16.19 3.85
C GLN A 68 17.05 15.83 4.45
N LEU A 69 16.71 14.53 4.49
CA LEU A 69 15.47 14.07 5.11
C LEU A 69 15.43 14.39 6.60
N ALA A 70 16.51 14.12 7.33
CA ALA A 70 16.60 14.43 8.76
C ALA A 70 16.51 15.94 9.00
N HIS A 71 17.08 16.76 8.13
CA HIS A 71 16.98 18.21 8.23
C HIS A 71 15.53 18.68 8.05
N HIS A 72 14.83 18.24 7.00
CA HIS A 72 13.42 18.62 6.78
C HIS A 72 12.46 18.10 7.86
N ILE A 73 12.72 16.89 8.39
CA ILE A 73 11.99 16.37 9.55
C ILE A 73 12.22 17.28 10.75
N GLY A 74 13.46 17.70 10.99
CA GLY A 74 13.83 18.60 12.07
C GLY A 74 13.15 19.97 11.96
N GLU A 75 13.09 20.54 10.76
CA GLU A 75 12.36 21.80 10.51
C GLU A 75 10.86 21.66 10.77
N SER A 76 10.26 20.56 10.32
CA SER A 76 8.85 20.27 10.56
C SER A 76 8.53 20.12 12.05
N LEU A 77 9.41 19.44 12.81
CA LEU A 77 9.27 19.31 14.27
C LEU A 77 9.49 20.64 14.99
N LYS A 78 10.44 21.45 14.53
CA LYS A 78 10.66 22.79 15.06
C LYS A 78 9.46 23.70 14.83
N ALA A 79 8.82 23.62 13.67
CA ALA A 79 7.58 24.36 13.40
C ALA A 79 6.44 23.94 14.34
N VAL A 80 6.40 22.68 14.78
CA VAL A 80 5.45 22.21 15.81
C VAL A 80 5.75 22.87 17.17
N ASP A 81 7.02 22.92 17.58
CA ASP A 81 7.44 23.58 18.82
C ASP A 81 7.18 25.08 18.82
N GLU A 82 7.48 25.77 17.70
CA GLU A 82 7.20 27.19 17.50
C GLU A 82 5.68 27.47 17.55
N ASN A 83 4.86 26.51 17.14
CA ASN A 83 3.40 26.55 17.28
C ASN A 83 2.90 26.06 18.66
N ARG A 84 3.75 26.10 19.69
CA ARG A 84 3.47 25.68 21.08
C ARG A 84 3.05 24.20 21.18
N GLY A 85 3.69 23.33 20.41
CA GLY A 85 3.40 21.89 20.37
C GLY A 85 2.13 21.52 19.60
N ARG A 86 1.57 22.44 18.78
CA ARG A 86 0.33 22.20 18.04
C ARG A 86 0.60 21.73 16.62
N LEU A 87 0.04 20.57 16.29
CA LEU A 87 0.06 20.01 14.94
C LEU A 87 -0.99 20.70 14.06
N SER A 88 -0.62 20.92 12.79
CA SER A 88 -1.54 21.35 11.74
C SER A 88 -1.66 20.26 10.68
N SER A 89 -2.77 20.23 9.93
CA SER A 89 -2.96 19.31 8.80
C SER A 89 -1.80 19.32 7.80
N GLN A 90 -1.21 20.51 7.55
CA GLN A 90 -0.06 20.68 6.67
C GLN A 90 1.19 20.01 7.23
N LEU A 91 1.50 20.22 8.52
CA LEU A 91 2.66 19.61 9.18
C LEU A 91 2.51 18.09 9.27
N ILE A 92 1.31 17.57 9.57
CA ILE A 92 1.03 16.13 9.59
C ILE A 92 1.26 15.51 8.21
N THR A 93 0.77 16.18 7.16
CA THR A 93 0.94 15.72 5.77
C THR A 93 2.41 15.72 5.36
N GLU A 94 3.15 16.79 5.69
CA GLU A 94 4.57 16.90 5.35
C GLU A 94 5.43 15.90 6.14
N LEU A 95 5.22 15.77 7.45
CA LEU A 95 5.90 14.76 8.25
C LEU A 95 5.61 13.35 7.71
N ASN A 96 4.37 13.04 7.34
CA ASN A 96 4.06 11.75 6.75
C ASN A 96 4.78 11.53 5.41
N ARG A 97 4.81 12.55 4.54
CA ARG A 97 5.56 12.50 3.27
C ARG A 97 7.04 12.23 3.51
N LEU A 98 7.64 12.92 4.48
CA LEU A 98 9.05 12.74 4.85
C LEU A 98 9.31 11.34 5.42
N MET A 99 8.44 10.83 6.29
CA MET A 99 8.53 9.45 6.81
C MET A 99 8.36 8.41 5.72
N GLN A 100 7.45 8.63 4.77
CA GLN A 100 7.33 7.77 3.59
C GLN A 100 8.60 7.79 2.74
N ARG A 101 9.23 8.96 2.54
CA ARG A 101 10.52 9.05 1.83
C ARG A 101 11.62 8.33 2.61
N LEU A 102 11.72 8.55 3.92
CA LEU A 102 12.67 7.87 4.79
C LEU A 102 12.49 6.34 4.80
N SER A 103 11.24 5.85 4.70
CA SER A 103 10.96 4.42 4.54
C SER A 103 11.43 3.86 3.20
N ARG A 104 11.53 4.72 2.16
CA ARG A 104 11.92 4.36 0.79
C ARG A 104 13.42 4.48 0.56
N THR A 105 14.17 5.29 1.33
CA THR A 105 15.64 5.39 1.18
C THR A 105 16.39 4.10 1.52
N GLY A 106 15.70 3.11 2.11
CA GLY A 106 16.17 1.72 2.19
C GLY A 106 16.13 0.93 0.86
N LEU A 107 15.64 1.53 -0.23
CA LEU A 107 15.52 0.97 -1.58
C LEU A 107 15.99 2.06 -2.58
N ARG A 108 17.18 1.89 -3.16
CA ARG A 108 17.92 2.95 -3.89
C ARG A 108 17.29 3.40 -5.22
N GLN A 109 17.50 4.68 -5.52
CA GLN A 109 17.55 5.27 -6.86
C GLN A 109 18.94 5.04 -7.48
N GLY A 110 18.96 4.55 -8.73
CA GLY A 110 20.12 4.65 -9.63
C GLY A 110 21.31 3.76 -9.33
N ASP A 111 21.18 2.45 -9.54
CA ASP A 111 22.37 1.57 -9.61
C ASP A 111 22.93 1.56 -11.04
N GLN A 112 23.86 2.48 -11.32
CA GLN A 112 25.03 2.18 -12.15
C GLN A 112 26.12 1.58 -11.23
N LEU A 113 25.79 0.46 -10.60
CA LEU A 113 26.72 -0.39 -9.87
C LEU A 113 26.59 -1.80 -10.47
N GLU A 114 27.17 -1.97 -11.65
CA GLU A 114 27.39 -3.29 -12.20
C GLU A 114 28.23 -4.10 -11.18
N GLN A 115 27.68 -5.22 -10.73
CA GLN A 115 28.35 -6.36 -10.09
C GLN A 115 28.57 -6.40 -8.56
N THR A 116 27.67 -5.84 -7.74
CA THR A 116 27.47 -6.47 -6.42
C THR A 116 26.03 -6.35 -5.94
N PHE A 117 25.28 -7.44 -6.06
CA PHE A 117 23.98 -7.59 -5.40
C PHE A 117 24.18 -7.50 -3.89
N LEU A 118 23.83 -6.38 -3.27
CA LEU A 118 23.50 -6.34 -1.85
C LEU A 118 21.98 -6.47 -1.75
N PRO A 119 21.43 -7.65 -1.40
CA PRO A 119 20.00 -7.77 -1.18
C PRO A 119 19.60 -6.84 -0.03
N PRO A 120 18.45 -6.16 -0.08
CA PRO A 120 17.94 -5.45 1.08
C PRO A 120 17.82 -6.47 2.21
N MET A 121 18.48 -6.24 3.35
CA MET A 121 18.36 -7.11 4.53
C MET A 121 16.96 -6.98 5.15
N ARG A 122 15.94 -7.45 4.43
CA ARG A 122 14.58 -7.68 4.94
C ARG A 122 14.71 -8.65 6.11
N LYS A 123 14.05 -8.35 7.24
CA LYS A 123 14.00 -9.31 8.36
C LYS A 123 13.38 -10.61 7.82
N PRO A 124 13.95 -11.78 8.16
CA PRO A 124 13.48 -13.05 7.63
C PRO A 124 12.05 -13.32 8.09
N ILE A 125 11.29 -14.08 7.31
CA ILE A 125 10.06 -14.71 7.73
C ILE A 125 10.43 -16.10 8.22
N TYR A 126 10.03 -16.47 9.43
CA TYR A 126 10.25 -17.81 9.93
C TYR A 126 9.05 -18.69 9.66
N VAL A 127 9.28 -19.79 8.93
CA VAL A 127 8.25 -20.75 8.53
C VAL A 127 8.50 -22.07 9.26
N MET A 128 7.56 -22.43 10.13
CA MET A 128 7.64 -23.58 11.01
C MET A 128 6.41 -24.46 10.80
N LEU A 129 6.52 -25.45 9.92
CA LEU A 129 5.46 -26.42 9.65
C LEU A 129 5.88 -27.80 10.11
N ALA A 130 4.92 -28.65 10.52
CA ALA A 130 5.22 -30.04 10.87
C ALA A 130 5.78 -30.83 9.68
N ASP A 131 5.36 -30.48 8.46
CA ASP A 131 5.86 -31.01 7.19
C ASP A 131 7.05 -30.15 6.69
N HIS A 132 8.27 -30.65 6.91
CA HIS A 132 9.51 -29.93 6.58
C HIS A 132 9.66 -29.65 5.08
N ASP A 133 9.36 -30.62 4.22
CA ASP A 133 9.45 -30.47 2.76
C ASP A 133 8.48 -29.39 2.26
N ARG A 134 7.32 -29.25 2.92
CA ARG A 134 6.39 -28.16 2.64
C ARG A 134 6.91 -26.81 3.12
N ALA A 135 7.49 -26.75 4.32
CA ALA A 135 8.08 -25.52 4.85
C ALA A 135 9.20 -25.00 3.94
N GLU A 136 10.10 -25.88 3.48
CA GLU A 136 11.21 -25.52 2.61
C GLU A 136 10.73 -25.05 1.23
N ARG A 137 9.76 -25.76 0.63
CA ARG A 137 9.15 -25.33 -0.64
C ARG A 137 8.47 -23.96 -0.51
N LEU A 138 7.76 -23.74 0.59
CA LEU A 138 7.10 -22.46 0.86
C LEU A 138 8.13 -21.34 1.04
N ALA A 139 9.20 -21.56 1.81
CA ALA A 139 10.26 -20.59 1.99
C ALA A 139 10.92 -20.21 0.66
N LYS A 140 11.29 -21.19 -0.18
CA LYS A 140 11.85 -20.95 -1.52
C LYS A 140 10.91 -20.16 -2.43
N GLN A 141 9.60 -20.45 -2.37
CA GLN A 141 8.61 -19.68 -3.13
C GLN A 141 8.51 -18.24 -2.64
N LEU A 142 8.51 -17.99 -1.33
CA LEU A 142 8.52 -16.64 -0.76
C LEU A 142 9.80 -15.87 -1.13
N GLU A 143 10.95 -16.55 -1.17
CA GLU A 143 12.24 -15.99 -1.63
C GLU A 143 12.21 -15.60 -3.10
N PHE A 144 11.61 -16.42 -3.97
CA PHE A 144 11.39 -16.08 -5.38
C PHE A 144 10.55 -14.80 -5.52
N PHE A 145 9.60 -14.57 -4.61
CA PHE A 145 8.84 -13.33 -4.52
C PHE A 145 9.58 -12.20 -3.76
N GLY A 146 10.89 -12.31 -3.54
CA GLY A 146 11.72 -11.26 -2.95
C GLY A 146 11.52 -11.06 -1.45
N MET A 147 10.88 -11.98 -0.74
CA MET A 147 10.85 -11.99 0.73
C MET A 147 11.92 -12.93 1.27
N SER A 148 12.75 -12.46 2.20
CA SER A 148 13.66 -13.36 2.92
C SER A 148 12.83 -14.27 3.81
N ALA A 149 12.82 -15.57 3.55
CA ALA A 149 12.07 -16.56 4.31
C ALA A 149 12.96 -17.75 4.63
N GLN A 150 12.87 -18.26 5.85
CA GLN A 150 13.67 -19.36 6.35
C GLN A 150 12.75 -20.43 6.94
N SER A 151 12.87 -21.66 6.46
CA SER A 151 12.23 -22.81 7.08
C SER A 151 13.04 -23.26 8.29
N LEU A 152 12.35 -23.51 9.41
CA LEU A 152 12.97 -23.98 10.65
C LEU A 152 12.29 -25.28 11.06
N ASP A 153 13.10 -26.31 11.29
CA ASP A 153 12.67 -27.71 11.45
C ASP A 153 12.55 -28.16 12.91
N SER A 154 13.06 -27.35 13.84
CA SER A 154 13.18 -27.72 15.24
C SER A 154 13.03 -26.52 16.17
N VAL A 155 12.59 -26.79 17.39
CA VAL A 155 12.49 -25.80 18.46
C VAL A 155 13.86 -25.16 18.77
N ALA A 156 14.94 -25.95 18.69
CA ALA A 156 16.30 -25.46 18.91
C ALA A 156 16.73 -24.48 17.82
N ALA A 157 16.50 -24.81 16.54
CA ALA A 157 16.79 -23.92 15.42
C ALA A 157 16.01 -22.61 15.51
N PHE A 158 14.74 -22.66 15.94
CA PHE A 158 13.93 -21.47 16.15
C PHE A 158 14.44 -20.58 17.28
N ARG A 159 14.79 -21.15 18.43
CA ARG A 159 15.34 -20.36 19.54
C ARG A 159 16.69 -19.73 19.18
N SER A 160 17.56 -20.44 18.48
CA SER A 160 18.84 -19.87 17.99
C SER A 160 18.59 -18.73 17.00
N SER A 161 17.71 -18.94 16.02
CA SER A 161 17.41 -17.95 14.99
C SER A 161 16.76 -16.69 15.58
N MET A 162 15.84 -16.84 16.52
CA MET A 162 15.22 -15.72 17.25
C MET A 162 16.24 -14.92 18.08
N ALA A 163 17.23 -15.58 18.67
CA ALA A 163 18.30 -14.93 19.43
C ALA A 163 19.30 -14.20 18.52
N GLU A 164 19.54 -14.73 17.32
CA GLU A 164 20.42 -14.13 16.31
C GLU A 164 19.76 -12.94 15.59
N ARG A 165 18.51 -13.10 15.17
CA ARG A 165 17.80 -12.10 14.37
C ARG A 165 16.28 -12.22 14.51
N LEU A 166 15.63 -11.15 14.96
CA LEU A 166 14.17 -11.12 14.99
C LEU A 166 13.56 -11.09 13.58
N PRO A 167 12.53 -11.93 13.30
CA PRO A 167 11.87 -12.00 12.01
C PRO A 167 10.92 -10.82 11.77
N SER A 168 10.47 -10.67 10.52
CA SER A 168 9.37 -9.74 10.16
C SER A 168 8.00 -10.35 10.50
N ALA A 169 7.85 -11.66 10.33
CA ALA A 169 6.68 -12.43 10.70
C ALA A 169 7.07 -13.88 11.02
N ILE A 170 6.23 -14.55 11.81
CA ILE A 170 6.34 -15.97 12.12
C ILE A 170 5.10 -16.68 11.58
N VAL A 171 5.32 -17.77 10.84
CA VAL A 171 4.30 -18.69 10.36
C VAL A 171 4.48 -20.00 11.09
N MET A 172 3.55 -20.33 11.97
CA MET A 172 3.67 -21.42 12.93
C MET A 172 2.53 -22.43 12.77
N ASP A 173 2.87 -23.69 12.59
CA ASP A 173 1.92 -24.79 12.70
C ASP A 173 1.52 -25.01 14.16
N VAL A 174 0.22 -25.14 14.43
CA VAL A 174 -0.30 -25.32 15.79
C VAL A 174 0.29 -26.54 16.49
N ASP A 175 0.58 -27.59 15.72
CA ASP A 175 1.11 -28.86 16.19
C ASP A 175 2.60 -29.05 15.83
N PHE A 176 3.31 -27.94 15.59
CA PHE A 176 4.75 -27.99 15.31
C PHE A 176 5.52 -28.73 16.42
N CYS A 177 6.24 -29.79 16.03
CA CYS A 177 6.94 -30.73 16.93
C CYS A 177 6.05 -31.48 17.95
N GLY A 178 4.72 -31.46 17.79
CA GLY A 178 3.76 -32.20 18.62
C GLY A 178 2.53 -31.38 19.00
N THR A 179 1.51 -32.06 19.52
CA THR A 179 0.18 -31.48 19.74
C THR A 179 0.20 -30.23 20.61
N GLY A 180 -0.22 -29.10 20.04
CA GLY A 180 -0.30 -27.78 20.69
C GLY A 180 1.05 -27.20 21.12
N LEU A 181 2.18 -27.78 20.72
CA LEU A 181 3.51 -27.28 21.08
C LEU A 181 3.87 -26.01 20.30
N GLY A 182 3.42 -25.88 19.05
CA GLY A 182 3.59 -24.66 18.26
C GLY A 182 2.92 -23.44 18.91
N LEU A 183 1.74 -23.63 19.51
CA LEU A 183 1.04 -22.58 20.27
C LEU A 183 1.85 -22.10 21.48
N LYS A 184 2.41 -23.03 22.25
CA LYS A 184 3.23 -22.71 23.43
C LYS A 184 4.52 -22.01 23.04
N LEU A 185 5.20 -22.53 22.01
CA LEU A 185 6.44 -21.97 21.51
C LEU A 185 6.26 -20.55 21.00
N ALA A 186 5.16 -20.28 20.31
CA ALA A 186 4.84 -18.95 19.84
C ALA A 186 4.52 -17.98 20.99
N ALA A 187 3.82 -18.43 22.04
CA ALA A 187 3.57 -17.63 23.23
C ALA A 187 4.88 -17.27 23.96
N GLU A 188 5.79 -18.24 24.13
CA GLU A 188 7.13 -18.04 24.69
C GLU A 188 7.94 -17.04 23.85
N ALA A 189 7.91 -17.16 22.52
CA ALA A 189 8.64 -16.27 21.62
C ALA A 189 8.20 -14.80 21.68
N GLN A 190 6.94 -14.58 22.09
CA GLN A 190 6.38 -13.24 22.26
C GLN A 190 6.64 -12.68 23.65
N GLU A 191 7.00 -13.51 24.63
CA GLU A 191 7.24 -13.11 26.01
C GLU A 191 8.52 -12.27 26.12
N GLY A 192 8.45 -11.14 26.82
CA GLY A 192 9.60 -10.23 26.98
C GLY A 192 9.91 -9.33 25.78
N LEU A 193 9.22 -9.45 24.64
CA LEU A 193 9.35 -8.49 23.54
C LEU A 193 8.56 -7.20 23.83
N GLU A 194 9.23 -6.04 23.73
CA GLU A 194 8.57 -4.73 23.82
C GLU A 194 7.53 -4.53 22.69
N GLN A 195 7.80 -5.08 21.51
CA GLN A 195 6.89 -5.09 20.37
C GLN A 195 6.60 -6.53 19.93
N LYS A 196 5.32 -6.89 19.96
CA LYS A 196 4.85 -8.21 19.53
C LYS A 196 5.07 -8.38 18.02
N LEU A 197 5.61 -9.54 17.62
CA LEU A 197 5.85 -9.87 16.22
C LEU A 197 4.55 -10.33 15.54
N PRO A 198 4.34 -10.03 14.25
CA PRO A 198 3.27 -10.65 13.47
C PRO A 198 3.36 -12.17 13.49
N LEU A 199 2.28 -12.83 13.91
CA LEU A 199 2.21 -14.28 14.10
C LEU A 199 0.99 -14.85 13.37
N LEU A 200 1.24 -15.77 12.45
CA LEU A 200 0.22 -16.46 11.67
C LEU A 200 0.25 -17.94 12.05
N PHE A 201 -0.89 -18.47 12.48
CA PHE A 201 -1.03 -19.89 12.76
C PHE A 201 -1.56 -20.66 11.56
N PHE A 202 -1.08 -21.87 11.39
CA PHE A 202 -1.54 -22.81 10.37
C PHE A 202 -1.94 -24.14 11.00
N SER A 203 -2.98 -24.76 10.44
CA SER A 203 -3.33 -26.16 10.70
C SER A 203 -3.73 -26.85 9.41
N LEU A 204 -3.28 -28.09 9.21
CA LEU A 204 -3.69 -28.89 8.06
C LEU A 204 -5.18 -29.25 8.10
N HIS A 205 -5.73 -29.45 9.30
CA HIS A 205 -7.11 -29.87 9.53
C HIS A 205 -7.92 -28.77 10.20
N GLU A 206 -9.25 -28.82 10.05
CA GLU A 206 -10.14 -27.95 10.82
C GLU A 206 -9.90 -28.15 12.32
N THR A 207 -9.67 -27.04 13.01
CA THR A 207 -9.42 -27.03 14.45
C THR A 207 -10.64 -26.55 15.20
N ASP A 208 -10.81 -27.07 16.41
CA ASP A 208 -11.85 -26.67 17.34
C ASP A 208 -11.66 -25.22 17.85
N THR A 209 -12.73 -24.65 18.41
CA THR A 209 -12.74 -23.30 18.97
C THR A 209 -11.69 -23.09 20.08
N PRO A 210 -11.47 -24.05 21.02
CA PRO A 210 -10.39 -23.95 22.00
C PRO A 210 -9.00 -23.72 21.40
N THR A 211 -8.64 -24.46 20.34
CA THR A 211 -7.33 -24.30 19.67
C THR A 211 -7.20 -22.93 19.02
N ARG A 212 -8.26 -22.45 18.33
CA ARG A 212 -8.29 -21.10 17.75
C ARG A 212 -8.16 -20.02 18.83
N LEU A 213 -8.81 -20.20 19.99
CA LEU A 213 -8.70 -19.27 21.11
C LEU A 213 -7.30 -19.25 21.71
N ALA A 214 -6.65 -20.41 21.80
CA ALA A 214 -5.26 -20.51 22.26
C ALA A 214 -4.29 -19.79 21.31
N ALA A 215 -4.51 -19.91 19.99
CA ALA A 215 -3.75 -19.18 18.98
C ALA A 215 -3.86 -17.66 19.14
N VAL A 216 -5.07 -17.13 19.34
CA VAL A 216 -5.28 -15.69 19.61
C VAL A 216 -4.61 -15.26 20.91
N ARG A 217 -4.70 -16.06 21.98
CA ARG A 217 -4.05 -15.77 23.27
C ARG A 217 -2.52 -15.77 23.18
N ALA A 218 -1.94 -16.57 22.28
CA ALA A 218 -0.52 -16.54 21.99
C ALA A 218 -0.08 -15.32 21.13
N GLY A 219 -1.01 -14.44 20.76
CA GLY A 219 -0.76 -13.26 19.93
C GLY A 219 -0.93 -13.50 18.43
N GLY A 220 -1.58 -14.60 18.04
CA GLY A 220 -1.89 -14.90 16.64
C GLY A 220 -2.82 -13.85 16.02
N GLN A 221 -2.44 -13.33 14.86
CA GLN A 221 -3.18 -12.31 14.11
C GLN A 221 -4.01 -12.91 12.96
N GLU A 222 -3.57 -14.05 12.44
CA GLU A 222 -4.26 -14.80 11.39
C GLU A 222 -4.23 -16.31 11.69
N PHE A 223 -5.26 -17.02 11.24
CA PHE A 223 -5.38 -18.47 11.39
C PHE A 223 -5.76 -19.12 10.06
N LEU A 224 -4.83 -19.88 9.48
CA LEU A 224 -4.93 -20.51 8.18
C LEU A 224 -5.26 -22.00 8.35
N THR A 225 -6.10 -22.55 7.46
CA THR A 225 -6.55 -23.95 7.53
C THR A 225 -6.50 -24.59 6.15
N GLY A 226 -6.06 -25.85 6.06
CA GLY A 226 -6.07 -26.63 4.83
C GLY A 226 -4.80 -26.48 4.00
N THR A 227 -4.90 -25.97 2.78
CA THR A 227 -3.75 -25.80 1.86
C THR A 227 -3.09 -24.44 2.07
N LEU A 228 -1.78 -24.45 2.33
CA LEU A 228 -0.99 -23.25 2.51
C LEU A 228 -0.29 -22.87 1.19
N GLU A 229 -0.75 -21.82 0.53
CA GLU A 229 -0.17 -21.29 -0.71
C GLU A 229 0.76 -20.10 -0.45
N ALA A 230 1.91 -20.05 -1.12
CA ALA A 230 2.87 -18.94 -0.97
C ALA A 230 2.28 -17.57 -1.29
N SER A 231 1.43 -17.48 -2.32
CA SER A 231 0.77 -16.23 -2.74
C SER A 231 -0.19 -15.70 -1.67
N SER A 232 -1.03 -16.57 -1.10
CA SER A 232 -1.95 -16.20 -0.01
C SER A 232 -1.19 -15.81 1.25
N LEU A 233 -0.15 -16.58 1.60
CA LEU A 233 0.69 -16.28 2.75
C LEU A 233 1.43 -14.95 2.56
N LEU A 234 1.95 -14.67 1.37
CA LEU A 234 2.57 -13.41 1.02
C LEU A 234 1.61 -12.25 1.19
N GLU A 235 0.38 -12.34 0.69
CA GLU A 235 -0.62 -11.27 0.85
C GLU A 235 -0.88 -10.96 2.33
N LYS A 236 -1.07 -12.00 3.15
CA LYS A 236 -1.28 -11.85 4.60
C LYS A 236 -0.05 -11.24 5.26
N ILE A 237 1.14 -11.74 4.95
CA ILE A 237 2.39 -11.22 5.49
C ILE A 237 2.60 -9.79 5.03
N GLU A 238 2.33 -9.42 3.78
CA GLU A 238 2.42 -8.03 3.32
C GLU A 238 1.48 -7.13 4.13
N VAL A 239 0.24 -7.53 4.39
CA VAL A 239 -0.69 -6.74 5.22
C VAL A 239 -0.14 -6.56 6.65
N LEU A 240 0.45 -7.61 7.23
CA LEU A 240 0.90 -7.61 8.63
C LEU A 240 2.31 -7.04 8.85
N THR A 241 3.20 -7.18 7.86
CA THR A 241 4.63 -6.80 7.90
C THR A 241 4.93 -5.57 7.09
N CYS A 242 4.02 -5.13 6.22
CA CYS A 242 4.12 -3.78 5.74
C CYS A 242 4.16 -2.89 6.97
N VAL A 243 5.24 -2.11 7.03
CA VAL A 243 5.23 -0.73 7.53
C VAL A 243 4.25 0.05 6.64
N ALA A 244 2.99 -0.42 6.59
CA ALA A 244 1.98 -0.02 5.63
C ALA A 244 1.89 1.48 5.78
N GLN A 245 2.20 2.13 4.66
CA GLN A 245 2.23 3.56 4.49
C GLN A 245 1.10 4.14 5.31
N TYR A 246 1.46 4.75 6.44
CA TYR A 246 0.44 5.28 7.33
C TYR A 246 -0.10 6.52 6.66
N GLU A 247 -1.15 6.38 5.87
CA GLU A 247 -1.92 7.55 5.46
C GLU A 247 -2.74 8.00 6.67
N PRO A 248 -2.51 9.20 7.21
CA PRO A 248 -3.33 9.73 8.29
C PRO A 248 -4.80 9.71 7.85
N TYR A 249 -5.71 9.50 8.81
CA TYR A 249 -7.13 9.62 8.50
C TYR A 249 -7.41 11.04 8.04
N LYS A 250 -8.19 11.17 6.97
CA LYS A 250 -8.66 12.44 6.45
C LYS A 250 -10.09 12.68 6.91
N VAL A 251 -10.34 13.78 7.61
CA VAL A 251 -11.66 14.12 8.12
C VAL A 251 -12.11 15.45 7.55
N LEU A 252 -13.24 15.44 6.84
CA LEU A 252 -13.90 16.66 6.39
C LEU A 252 -14.87 17.12 7.48
N ILE A 253 -14.67 18.33 8.00
CA ILE A 253 -15.53 18.94 9.02
C ILE A 253 -16.38 19.98 8.33
N ILE A 254 -17.70 19.81 8.35
CA ILE A 254 -18.66 20.76 7.78
C ILE A 254 -19.48 21.34 8.94
N ASP A 255 -19.24 22.61 9.26
CA ASP A 255 -19.85 23.32 10.39
C ASP A 255 -19.84 24.82 10.05
N ASP A 256 -21.00 25.48 10.14
CA ASP A 256 -21.15 26.90 9.82
C ASP A 256 -20.47 27.80 10.85
N SER A 257 -20.28 27.29 12.07
CA SER A 257 -19.58 27.97 13.13
C SER A 257 -18.08 27.75 13.01
N ARG A 258 -17.39 28.75 12.45
CA ARG A 258 -15.92 28.77 12.35
C ARG A 258 -15.21 28.45 13.67
N ALA A 259 -15.75 28.89 14.80
CA ALA A 259 -15.17 28.62 16.12
C ALA A 259 -15.25 27.12 16.49
N GLN A 260 -16.38 26.47 16.20
CA GLN A 260 -16.59 25.04 16.47
C GLN A 260 -15.79 24.17 15.50
N ALA A 261 -15.81 24.50 14.21
CA ALA A 261 -14.99 23.83 13.19
C ALA A 261 -13.51 23.82 13.57
N LEU A 262 -12.98 24.98 13.98
CA LEU A 262 -11.58 25.15 14.37
C LEU A 262 -11.25 24.47 15.72
N HIS A 263 -12.21 24.36 16.63
CA HIS A 263 -12.05 23.56 17.85
C HIS A 263 -11.91 22.07 17.53
N THR A 264 -12.84 21.54 16.72
CA THR A 264 -12.83 20.14 16.27
C THR A 264 -11.57 19.80 15.48
N GLU A 265 -11.17 20.67 14.54
CA GLU A 265 -9.92 20.57 13.79
C GLU A 265 -8.71 20.42 14.73
N ARG A 266 -8.58 21.29 15.74
CA ARG A 266 -7.46 21.25 16.69
C ARG A 266 -7.41 19.94 17.47
N LEU A 267 -8.56 19.44 17.92
CA LEU A 267 -8.64 18.18 18.65
C LEU A 267 -8.20 17.00 17.78
N LEU A 268 -8.69 16.92 16.54
CA LEU A 268 -8.33 15.84 15.63
C LEU A 268 -6.88 15.92 15.15
N ASN A 269 -6.36 17.12 14.85
CA ASN A 269 -4.96 17.31 14.50
C ASN A 269 -4.01 16.87 15.62
N SER A 270 -4.38 17.07 16.89
CA SER A 270 -3.57 16.58 18.03
C SER A 270 -3.48 15.04 18.11
N ALA A 271 -4.40 14.35 17.43
CA ALA A 271 -4.41 12.91 17.27
C ALA A 271 -3.76 12.44 15.95
N GLY A 272 -3.07 13.32 15.21
CA GLY A 272 -2.41 12.97 13.94
C GLY A 272 -3.39 12.76 12.77
N ILE A 273 -4.64 13.20 12.89
CA ILE A 273 -5.67 13.13 11.85
C ILE A 273 -5.57 14.39 11.01
N VAL A 274 -5.58 14.26 9.69
CA VAL A 274 -5.58 15.40 8.76
C VAL A 274 -7.01 15.90 8.59
N THR A 275 -7.26 17.17 8.87
CA THR A 275 -8.60 17.76 8.73
C THR A 275 -8.66 18.80 7.63
N ARG A 276 -9.85 18.95 7.06
CA ARG A 276 -10.24 20.11 6.25
C ARG A 276 -11.59 20.62 6.75
N THR A 277 -11.73 21.93 6.93
CA THR A 277 -12.96 22.56 7.41
C THR A 277 -13.70 23.24 6.28
N LEU A 278 -15.01 23.04 6.20
CA LEU A 278 -15.90 23.69 5.26
C LEU A 278 -17.01 24.42 6.01
N ILE A 279 -17.12 25.73 5.78
CA ILE A 279 -18.12 26.58 6.45
C ILE A 279 -19.40 26.71 5.60
N GLU A 280 -19.28 26.56 4.29
CA GLU A 280 -20.40 26.67 3.34
C GLU A 280 -20.81 25.28 2.83
N PRO A 281 -21.95 24.72 3.29
CA PRO A 281 -22.36 23.35 2.96
C PRO A 281 -22.51 23.09 1.46
N ILE A 282 -22.83 24.12 0.67
CA ILE A 282 -23.07 24.00 -0.77
C ILE A 282 -21.83 23.58 -1.57
N GLN A 283 -20.64 23.79 -1.03
CA GLN A 283 -19.37 23.41 -1.66
C GLN A 283 -18.94 21.97 -1.33
N ALA A 284 -19.72 21.23 -0.52
CA ALA A 284 -19.34 19.92 -0.01
C ALA A 284 -18.96 18.92 -1.10
N MET A 285 -19.70 18.86 -2.21
CA MET A 285 -19.43 17.90 -3.28
C MET A 285 -18.10 18.16 -4.00
N ALA A 286 -17.74 19.42 -4.21
CA ALA A 286 -16.44 19.78 -4.80
C ALA A 286 -15.30 19.44 -3.85
N GLU A 287 -15.51 19.72 -2.56
CA GLU A 287 -14.54 19.46 -1.50
C GLU A 287 -14.29 17.97 -1.29
N LEU A 288 -15.34 17.16 -1.35
CA LEU A 288 -15.26 15.69 -1.28
C LEU A 288 -14.41 15.10 -2.42
N ALA A 289 -14.51 15.68 -3.63
CA ALA A 289 -13.77 15.21 -4.79
C ALA A 289 -12.26 15.52 -4.68
N ASP A 290 -11.89 16.70 -4.19
CA ASP A 290 -10.48 17.09 -4.02
C ASP A 290 -9.83 16.44 -2.79
N PHE A 291 -10.51 16.49 -1.63
CA PHE A 291 -9.93 16.03 -0.36
C PHE A 291 -9.97 14.52 -0.17
N GLN A 292 -11.02 13.85 -0.69
CA GLN A 292 -11.29 12.42 -0.54
C GLN A 292 -11.19 11.94 0.92
N PRO A 293 -12.08 12.42 1.81
CA PRO A 293 -12.01 12.08 3.24
C PRO A 293 -12.34 10.61 3.52
N ASP A 294 -11.77 10.08 4.61
CA ASP A 294 -12.14 8.80 5.20
C ASP A 294 -13.38 8.88 6.11
N LEU A 295 -13.75 10.10 6.53
CA LEU A 295 -14.89 10.36 7.40
C LEU A 295 -15.35 11.83 7.27
N ILE A 296 -16.65 12.04 7.40
CA ILE A 296 -17.27 13.37 7.40
C ILE A 296 -17.85 13.64 8.80
N ILE A 297 -17.54 14.79 9.36
CA ILE A 297 -18.18 15.34 10.55
C ILE A 297 -19.10 16.45 10.07
N LEU A 298 -20.37 16.37 10.41
CA LEU A 298 -21.41 17.25 9.90
C LEU A 298 -22.17 17.88 11.06
N ASP A 299 -22.24 19.21 11.09
CA ASP A 299 -23.17 19.87 11.99
C ASP A 299 -24.62 19.62 11.55
N MET A 300 -25.51 19.43 12.51
CA MET A 300 -26.92 19.13 12.22
C MET A 300 -27.67 20.34 11.68
N TYR A 301 -27.33 21.54 12.16
CA TYR A 301 -28.13 22.75 11.93
C TYR A 301 -27.27 23.85 11.33
N MET A 302 -27.23 23.91 10.00
CA MET A 302 -26.49 24.91 9.27
C MET A 302 -27.43 25.88 8.53
N PRO A 303 -27.00 27.12 8.28
CA PRO A 303 -27.72 28.01 7.38
C PRO A 303 -27.85 27.37 5.99
N ALA A 304 -29.00 27.55 5.36
CA ALA A 304 -29.38 27.05 4.02
C ALA A 304 -29.73 25.56 3.87
N CYS A 305 -29.19 24.65 4.67
CA CYS A 305 -29.60 23.23 4.66
C CYS A 305 -29.32 22.54 6.00
N THR A 306 -30.10 21.51 6.34
CA THR A 306 -29.80 20.67 7.49
C THR A 306 -28.67 19.68 7.18
N GLY A 307 -28.00 19.18 8.22
CA GLY A 307 -27.00 18.13 8.09
C GLY A 307 -27.59 16.87 7.42
N THR A 308 -28.83 16.50 7.72
CA THR A 308 -29.44 15.31 7.12
C THR A 308 -29.79 15.49 5.64
N GLU A 309 -30.22 16.69 5.22
CA GLU A 309 -30.42 17.02 3.80
C GLU A 309 -29.11 16.89 3.02
N LEU A 310 -28.01 17.44 3.54
CA LEU A 310 -26.70 17.33 2.91
C LEU A 310 -26.20 15.88 2.89
N ALA A 311 -26.41 15.11 3.97
CA ALA A 311 -26.06 13.70 3.99
C ALA A 311 -26.78 12.91 2.89
N LYS A 312 -28.08 13.14 2.67
CA LYS A 312 -28.84 12.53 1.56
C LYS A 312 -28.22 12.87 0.19
N VAL A 313 -27.85 14.14 -0.03
CA VAL A 313 -27.17 14.57 -1.26
C VAL A 313 -25.84 13.83 -1.46
N ILE A 314 -25.04 13.70 -0.40
CA ILE A 314 -23.76 12.97 -0.43
C ILE A 314 -24.01 11.49 -0.77
N ARG A 315 -25.06 10.87 -0.21
CA ARG A 315 -25.42 9.46 -0.42
C ARG A 315 -25.98 9.17 -1.82
N HIS A 316 -26.48 10.16 -2.56
CA HIS A 316 -26.87 9.97 -3.96
C HIS A 316 -25.69 9.73 -4.90
N ASN A 317 -24.45 9.96 -4.44
CA ASN A 317 -23.26 9.67 -5.21
C ASN A 317 -22.61 8.37 -4.71
N ASP A 318 -22.62 7.33 -5.54
CA ASP A 318 -22.08 5.99 -5.24
C ASP A 318 -20.63 6.03 -4.71
N ARG A 319 -19.85 7.03 -5.12
CA ARG A 319 -18.47 7.24 -4.66
C ARG A 319 -18.37 7.45 -3.15
N TYR A 320 -19.38 8.05 -2.53
CA TYR A 320 -19.34 8.46 -1.11
C TYR A 320 -20.28 7.66 -0.21
N VAL A 321 -21.02 6.69 -0.74
CA VAL A 321 -21.93 5.83 0.03
C VAL A 321 -21.23 5.13 1.20
N SER A 322 -19.95 4.76 1.02
CA SER A 322 -19.16 4.07 2.04
C SER A 322 -18.42 4.99 3.02
N VAL A 323 -18.45 6.32 2.81
CA VAL A 323 -17.76 7.27 3.69
C VAL A 323 -18.63 7.54 4.92
N PRO A 324 -18.16 7.24 6.14
CA PRO A 324 -18.95 7.42 7.35
C PRO A 324 -19.26 8.90 7.61
N ILE A 325 -20.50 9.20 8.00
CA ILE A 325 -20.95 10.55 8.40
C ILE A 325 -21.28 10.52 9.91
N ILE A 326 -20.63 11.39 10.68
CA ILE A 326 -20.92 11.62 12.09
C ILE A 326 -21.60 12.97 12.25
N TYR A 327 -22.80 12.99 12.84
CA TYR A 327 -23.47 14.24 13.18
C TYR A 327 -22.97 14.80 14.51
N LEU A 328 -22.74 16.11 14.57
CA LEU A 328 -22.58 16.85 15.82
C LEU A 328 -23.82 17.73 16.04
N SER A 329 -24.41 17.69 17.24
CA SER A 329 -25.60 18.48 17.56
C SER A 329 -25.71 18.76 19.05
N ALA A 330 -26.46 19.78 19.44
CA ALA A 330 -26.87 20.02 20.82
C ALA A 330 -28.22 19.34 21.17
N GLU A 331 -28.78 18.54 20.24
CA GLU A 331 -30.04 17.84 20.43
C GLU A 331 -29.86 16.61 21.34
N ASP A 332 -30.60 16.58 22.44
CA ASP A 332 -30.56 15.52 23.45
C ASP A 332 -31.70 14.49 23.28
N ASP A 333 -32.65 14.76 22.38
CA ASP A 333 -33.82 13.91 22.11
C ASP A 333 -33.42 12.67 21.29
N LEU A 334 -33.61 11.49 21.88
CA LEU A 334 -33.24 10.21 21.28
C LEU A 334 -34.01 9.89 20.00
N ASP A 335 -35.29 10.28 19.91
CA ASP A 335 -36.11 9.95 18.74
C ASP A 335 -35.62 10.72 17.50
N LYS A 336 -35.32 12.01 17.67
CA LYS A 336 -34.71 12.83 16.60
C LYS A 336 -33.31 12.36 16.21
N GLN A 337 -32.54 11.84 17.16
CA GLN A 337 -31.23 11.25 16.88
C GLN A 337 -31.37 9.99 16.02
N LEU A 338 -32.34 9.12 16.33
CA LEU A 338 -32.62 7.90 15.56
C LEU A 338 -33.14 8.22 14.16
N ASP A 339 -33.98 9.25 14.02
CA ASP A 339 -34.43 9.73 12.72
C ASP A 339 -33.24 10.20 11.87
N ALA A 340 -32.34 11.00 12.43
CA ALA A 340 -31.14 11.46 11.72
C ALA A 340 -30.21 10.31 11.29
N MET A 341 -30.07 9.26 12.12
CA MET A 341 -29.32 8.06 11.76
C MET A 341 -29.95 7.30 10.59
N SER A 342 -31.28 7.29 10.51
CA SER A 342 -32.02 6.68 9.39
C SER A 342 -31.85 7.45 8.07
N GLU A 343 -31.38 8.69 8.13
CA GLU A 343 -31.16 9.59 6.97
C GLU A 343 -29.73 9.60 6.43
N GLY A 344 -28.94 8.55 6.73
CA GLY A 344 -27.63 8.33 6.12
C GLY A 344 -26.42 8.66 7.00
N GLY A 345 -26.65 8.97 8.28
CA GLY A 345 -25.60 9.07 9.29
C GLY A 345 -25.20 7.72 9.89
N ASP A 346 -23.92 7.60 10.24
CA ASP A 346 -23.34 6.39 10.83
C ASP A 346 -23.22 6.47 12.36
N ASP A 347 -23.18 7.70 12.88
CA ASP A 347 -23.05 8.00 14.30
C ASP A 347 -23.58 9.40 14.63
N PHE A 348 -23.89 9.62 15.91
CA PHE A 348 -24.37 10.90 16.42
C PHE A 348 -23.64 11.24 17.72
N LEU A 349 -23.13 12.46 17.84
CA LEU A 349 -22.44 12.95 19.03
C LEU A 349 -23.07 14.25 19.55
N THR A 350 -23.57 14.18 20.78
CA THR A 350 -24.17 15.31 21.49
C THR A 350 -23.12 16.26 22.07
N LYS A 351 -23.20 17.55 21.75
CA LYS A 351 -22.37 18.64 22.28
C LYS A 351 -22.81 19.00 23.71
N PRO A 352 -21.90 19.20 24.69
CA PRO A 352 -20.44 19.20 24.56
C PRO A 352 -19.81 17.80 24.62
N ILE A 353 -18.91 17.51 23.68
CA ILE A 353 -18.28 16.19 23.52
C ILE A 353 -16.91 16.18 24.19
N LYS A 354 -16.63 15.14 24.99
CA LYS A 354 -15.29 14.95 25.57
C LYS A 354 -14.26 14.67 24.45
N PRO A 355 -13.09 15.32 24.43
CA PRO A 355 -12.09 15.14 23.36
C PRO A 355 -11.74 13.68 23.05
N ARG A 356 -11.49 12.89 24.10
CA ARG A 356 -11.17 11.46 23.97
C ARG A 356 -12.29 10.66 23.30
N HIS A 357 -13.55 11.01 23.56
CA HIS A 357 -14.70 10.35 22.95
C HIS A 357 -14.72 10.63 21.45
N LEU A 358 -14.61 11.90 21.04
CA LEU A 358 -14.59 12.28 19.63
C LEU A 358 -13.45 11.60 18.86
N ILE A 359 -12.22 11.66 19.37
CA ILE A 359 -11.04 11.06 18.71
C ILE A 359 -11.21 9.55 18.56
N THR A 360 -11.70 8.86 19.60
CA THR A 360 -11.89 7.41 19.57
C THR A 360 -12.98 7.01 18.57
N THR A 361 -14.11 7.71 18.57
CA THR A 361 -15.21 7.45 17.63
C THR A 361 -14.76 7.67 16.18
N VAL A 362 -14.11 8.80 15.90
CA VAL A 362 -13.58 9.11 14.56
C VAL A 362 -12.57 8.05 14.11
N ARG A 363 -11.59 7.69 14.94
CA ARG A 363 -10.61 6.65 14.61
C ARG A 363 -11.26 5.30 14.33
N ASN A 364 -12.19 4.86 15.18
CA ASN A 364 -12.85 3.57 15.01
C ASN A 364 -13.68 3.51 13.72
N ARG A 365 -14.46 4.57 13.45
CA ARG A 365 -15.29 4.67 12.24
C ARG A 365 -14.44 4.76 10.97
N ALA A 366 -13.43 5.63 10.95
CA ALA A 366 -12.52 5.76 9.82
C ALA A 366 -11.70 4.47 9.58
N ALA A 367 -11.22 3.82 10.64
CA ALA A 367 -10.53 2.53 10.53
C ALA A 367 -11.44 1.44 9.95
N ARG A 368 -12.68 1.34 10.43
CA ARG A 368 -13.66 0.36 9.91
C ARG A 368 -13.98 0.64 8.45
N ALA A 369 -14.26 1.89 8.10
CA ALA A 369 -14.55 2.29 6.72
C ALA A 369 -13.37 2.02 5.79
N ARG A 370 -12.14 2.35 6.20
CA ARG A 370 -10.94 2.07 5.42
C ARG A 370 -10.69 0.58 5.25
N ASN A 371 -10.89 -0.23 6.29
CA ASN A 371 -10.78 -1.69 6.20
C ASN A 371 -11.85 -2.30 5.28
N LEU A 372 -13.09 -1.82 5.37
CA LEU A 372 -14.18 -2.27 4.50
C LEU A 372 -13.92 -1.86 3.05
N LYS A 373 -13.53 -0.61 2.83
CA LYS A 373 -13.12 -0.08 1.52
C LYS A 373 -11.97 -0.90 0.96
N ALA A 374 -10.94 -1.20 1.75
CA ALA A 374 -9.81 -2.04 1.32
C ALA A 374 -10.26 -3.44 0.86
N ARG A 375 -11.33 -4.00 1.42
CA ARG A 375 -11.91 -5.27 0.93
C ARG A 375 -12.79 -5.09 -0.30
N MET A 376 -13.52 -3.97 -0.40
CA MET A 376 -14.43 -3.68 -1.51
C MET A 376 -13.71 -3.21 -2.78
N VAL A 377 -12.54 -2.58 -2.67
CA VAL A 377 -11.79 -2.05 -3.80
C VAL A 377 -10.77 -3.02 -4.37
N ARG A 378 -10.59 -4.19 -3.73
CA ARG A 378 -9.61 -5.19 -4.12
C ARG A 378 -10.28 -6.40 -4.76
N ASP A 379 -9.58 -6.99 -5.71
CA ASP A 379 -9.93 -8.29 -6.28
C ASP A 379 -9.57 -9.41 -5.30
N SER A 380 -10.49 -10.33 -5.06
CA SER A 380 -10.35 -11.39 -4.04
C SER A 380 -9.32 -12.46 -4.38
N LEU A 381 -8.96 -12.61 -5.66
CA LEU A 381 -7.99 -13.61 -6.10
C LEU A 381 -6.55 -13.10 -6.01
N THR A 382 -6.35 -11.83 -6.37
CA THR A 382 -5.02 -11.23 -6.58
C THR A 382 -4.61 -10.20 -5.52
N GLY A 383 -5.57 -9.67 -4.77
CA GLY A 383 -5.35 -8.54 -3.86
C GLY A 383 -4.91 -7.26 -4.59
N LEU A 384 -5.08 -7.19 -5.91
CA LEU A 384 -4.94 -5.96 -6.70
C LEU A 384 -6.21 -5.13 -6.60
N TYR A 385 -6.22 -3.91 -7.15
CA TYR A 385 -7.48 -3.18 -7.28
C TYR A 385 -8.45 -3.93 -8.20
N ASN A 386 -9.74 -3.86 -7.93
CA ASN A 386 -10.73 -4.41 -8.84
C ASN A 386 -10.99 -3.47 -10.03
N HIS A 387 -11.72 -3.98 -11.02
CA HIS A 387 -12.15 -3.25 -12.22
C HIS A 387 -12.70 -1.84 -11.91
N THR A 388 -13.67 -1.75 -11.01
CA THR A 388 -14.34 -0.48 -10.70
C THR A 388 -13.36 0.53 -10.13
N HIS A 389 -12.48 0.09 -9.23
CA HIS A 389 -11.57 1.00 -8.55
C HIS A 389 -10.38 1.41 -9.40
N ILE A 390 -9.84 0.52 -10.25
CA ILE A 390 -8.72 0.90 -11.14
C ILE A 390 -9.12 1.95 -12.17
N LEU A 391 -10.35 1.89 -12.69
CA LEU A 391 -10.90 2.92 -13.58
C LEU A 391 -11.13 4.26 -12.85
N GLN A 392 -11.57 4.21 -11.60
CA GLN A 392 -11.69 5.41 -10.78
C GLN A 392 -10.32 6.06 -10.51
N LEU A 393 -9.28 5.25 -10.26
CA LEU A 393 -7.91 5.74 -10.10
C LEU A 393 -7.37 6.35 -11.40
N LEU A 394 -7.68 5.75 -12.55
CA LEU A 394 -7.35 6.32 -13.86
C LEU A 394 -7.99 7.71 -14.04
N GLU A 395 -9.28 7.84 -13.71
CA GLU A 395 -10.00 9.11 -13.76
C GLU A 395 -9.36 10.16 -12.84
N ASP A 396 -9.15 9.83 -11.57
CA ASP A 396 -8.52 10.72 -10.59
C ASP A 396 -7.11 11.16 -11.03
N CYS A 397 -6.31 10.22 -11.56
CA CYS A 397 -4.97 10.53 -12.07
C CYS A 397 -5.02 11.40 -13.33
N SER A 398 -6.00 11.20 -14.21
CA SER A 398 -6.16 12.02 -15.42
C SER A 398 -6.42 13.49 -15.08
N PHE A 399 -7.25 13.76 -14.07
CA PHE A 399 -7.49 15.12 -13.58
C PHE A 399 -6.23 15.75 -13.00
N ARG A 400 -5.47 14.99 -12.18
CA ARG A 400 -4.22 15.47 -11.58
C ARG A 400 -3.15 15.75 -12.63
N ALA A 401 -2.95 14.82 -13.57
CA ALA A 401 -1.97 14.93 -14.65
C ALA A 401 -2.22 16.17 -15.53
N ARG A 402 -3.49 16.44 -15.89
CA ARG A 402 -3.87 17.65 -16.64
C ARG A 402 -3.56 18.94 -15.86
N ARG A 403 -3.88 18.96 -14.56
CA ARG A 403 -3.66 20.14 -13.71
C ARG A 403 -2.17 20.43 -13.52
N GLU A 404 -1.35 19.39 -13.37
CA GLU A 404 0.09 19.50 -13.14
C GLU A 404 0.92 19.54 -14.44
N ASN A 405 0.26 19.38 -15.60
CA ASN A 405 0.90 19.23 -16.91
C ASN A 405 1.99 18.14 -16.93
N LYS A 406 1.64 16.96 -16.42
CA LYS A 406 2.52 15.79 -16.34
C LYS A 406 2.00 14.63 -17.18
N PRO A 407 2.89 13.74 -17.69
CA PRO A 407 2.47 12.60 -18.49
C PRO A 407 1.76 11.55 -17.62
N LEU A 408 0.78 10.87 -18.20
CA LEU A 408 0.06 9.75 -17.58
C LEU A 408 -0.12 8.66 -18.62
N SER A 409 0.37 7.46 -18.31
CA SER A 409 0.19 6.29 -19.17
C SER A 409 -0.78 5.30 -18.55
N PHE A 410 -1.56 4.63 -19.40
CA PHE A 410 -2.47 3.56 -19.04
C PHE A 410 -2.19 2.32 -19.89
N ALA A 411 -2.21 1.14 -19.27
CA ALA A 411 -1.98 -0.12 -19.95
C ALA A 411 -3.06 -1.15 -19.64
N MET A 412 -3.46 -1.91 -20.65
CA MET A 412 -4.29 -3.11 -20.53
C MET A 412 -3.46 -4.33 -20.90
N LEU A 413 -3.49 -5.37 -20.07
CA LEU A 413 -2.71 -6.60 -20.21
C LEU A 413 -3.65 -7.80 -20.22
N ASP A 414 -3.27 -8.85 -20.93
CA ASP A 414 -3.99 -10.11 -20.96
C ASP A 414 -3.02 -11.30 -21.08
N ILE A 415 -3.26 -12.35 -20.30
CA ILE A 415 -2.46 -13.57 -20.32
C ILE A 415 -2.76 -14.35 -21.60
N ASP A 416 -1.72 -14.57 -22.41
CA ASP A 416 -1.85 -15.23 -23.68
C ASP A 416 -2.28 -16.68 -23.51
N HIS A 417 -3.28 -17.10 -24.30
CA HIS A 417 -3.81 -18.47 -24.30
C HIS A 417 -4.32 -18.97 -22.93
N PHE A 418 -4.76 -18.07 -22.04
CA PHE A 418 -5.19 -18.43 -20.69
C PHE A 418 -6.29 -19.52 -20.64
N LYS A 419 -7.27 -19.45 -21.55
CA LYS A 419 -8.29 -20.51 -21.68
C LYS A 419 -7.70 -21.92 -21.84
N ARG A 420 -6.63 -22.06 -22.65
CA ARG A 420 -5.95 -23.36 -22.85
C ARG A 420 -5.28 -23.84 -21.57
N VAL A 421 -4.77 -22.94 -20.73
CA VAL A 421 -4.21 -23.27 -19.41
C VAL A 421 -5.30 -23.89 -18.53
N ASN A 422 -6.45 -23.23 -18.43
CA ASN A 422 -7.59 -23.75 -17.65
C ASN A 422 -8.09 -25.09 -18.18
N ASP A 423 -8.24 -25.21 -19.50
CA ASP A 423 -8.75 -26.43 -20.13
C ASP A 423 -7.78 -27.62 -19.97
N SER A 424 -6.47 -27.37 -19.93
CA SER A 424 -5.45 -28.43 -19.86
C SER A 424 -5.04 -28.81 -18.43
N HIS A 425 -5.04 -27.84 -17.50
CA HIS A 425 -4.49 -28.02 -16.15
C HIS A 425 -5.50 -27.68 -15.03
N GLY A 426 -6.72 -27.30 -15.39
CA GLY A 426 -7.78 -26.92 -14.47
C GLY A 426 -7.66 -25.49 -13.95
N HIS A 427 -8.79 -24.97 -13.45
CA HIS A 427 -8.89 -23.63 -12.86
C HIS A 427 -7.88 -23.34 -11.73
N PRO A 428 -7.53 -24.29 -10.83
CA PRO A 428 -6.54 -24.01 -9.79
C PRO A 428 -5.16 -23.63 -10.34
N MET A 429 -4.76 -24.20 -11.48
CA MET A 429 -3.51 -23.81 -12.15
C MET A 429 -3.63 -22.43 -12.79
N GLY A 430 -4.76 -22.12 -13.43
CA GLY A 430 -5.02 -20.78 -13.95
C GLY A 430 -4.96 -19.70 -12.87
N ASP A 431 -5.61 -19.95 -11.73
CA ASP A 431 -5.57 -19.05 -10.57
C ASP A 431 -4.14 -18.80 -10.08
N ARG A 432 -3.29 -19.83 -10.13
CA ARG A 432 -1.86 -19.71 -9.77
C ARG A 432 -1.10 -18.81 -10.75
N VAL A 433 -1.37 -18.92 -12.05
CA VAL A 433 -0.76 -18.04 -13.07
C VAL A 433 -1.22 -16.59 -12.88
N ILE A 434 -2.52 -16.36 -12.64
CA ILE A 434 -3.06 -15.01 -12.38
C ILE A 434 -2.41 -14.40 -11.14
N LYS A 435 -2.37 -15.12 -10.01
CA LYS A 435 -1.72 -14.67 -8.78
C LYS A 435 -0.23 -14.37 -9.00
N SER A 436 0.46 -15.19 -9.78
CA SER A 436 1.87 -15.00 -10.11
C SER A 436 2.09 -13.70 -10.89
N LEU A 437 1.30 -13.44 -11.94
CA LEU A 437 1.39 -12.19 -12.70
C LEU A 437 1.09 -10.98 -11.82
N ALA A 438 0.04 -11.05 -10.98
CA ALA A 438 -0.31 -9.98 -10.06
C ALA A 438 0.85 -9.59 -9.13
N LEU A 439 1.52 -10.60 -8.55
CA LEU A 439 2.68 -10.40 -7.69
C LEU A 439 3.87 -9.84 -8.48
N PHE A 440 4.11 -10.36 -9.67
CA PHE A 440 5.19 -9.91 -10.53
C PHE A 440 5.06 -8.43 -10.89
N LEU A 441 3.84 -7.99 -11.24
CA LEU A 441 3.52 -6.59 -11.48
C LEU A 441 3.76 -5.73 -10.23
N LYS A 442 3.27 -6.16 -9.04
CA LYS A 442 3.49 -5.43 -7.77
C LYS A 442 4.97 -5.21 -7.44
N GLN A 443 5.84 -6.14 -7.81
CA GLN A 443 7.27 -6.08 -7.47
C GLN A 443 8.09 -5.22 -8.43
N ARG A 444 7.68 -5.18 -9.71
CA ARG A 444 8.43 -4.49 -10.76
C ARG A 444 7.96 -3.06 -10.98
N LEU A 445 6.70 -2.77 -10.69
CA LEU A 445 6.13 -1.43 -10.82
C LEU A 445 6.33 -0.61 -9.54
N ARG A 446 6.28 0.70 -9.69
CA ARG A 446 6.49 1.64 -8.58
C ARG A 446 5.28 1.60 -7.66
N LYS A 447 5.48 1.97 -6.39
CA LYS A 447 4.36 2.16 -5.44
C LYS A 447 3.40 3.29 -5.84
N THR A 448 3.83 4.18 -6.74
CA THR A 448 2.99 5.24 -7.32
C THR A 448 2.12 4.74 -8.47
N ASP A 449 2.43 3.57 -9.02
CA ASP A 449 1.68 2.96 -10.10
C ASP A 449 0.53 2.16 -9.49
N PHE A 450 -0.65 2.26 -10.08
CA PHE A 450 -1.82 1.54 -9.63
C PHE A 450 -2.05 0.34 -10.53
N ILE A 451 -2.23 -0.83 -9.92
CA ILE A 451 -2.42 -2.09 -10.63
C ILE A 451 -3.76 -2.67 -10.21
N GLY A 452 -4.59 -3.01 -11.20
CA GLY A 452 -5.89 -3.63 -10.99
C GLY A 452 -6.09 -4.87 -11.86
N ARG A 453 -6.93 -5.78 -11.40
CA ARG A 453 -7.47 -6.87 -12.22
C ARG A 453 -8.76 -6.36 -12.89
N TYR A 454 -8.73 -6.29 -14.21
CA TYR A 454 -9.81 -5.73 -15.01
C TYR A 454 -10.95 -6.74 -15.21
N GLY A 455 -10.62 -8.02 -15.39
CA GLY A 455 -11.59 -9.10 -15.47
C GLY A 455 -10.93 -10.41 -15.86
N GLY A 456 -11.32 -11.55 -15.28
CA GLY A 456 -10.73 -12.85 -15.66
C GLY A 456 -9.20 -12.87 -15.61
N GLU A 457 -8.56 -12.96 -16.76
CA GLU A 457 -7.10 -12.93 -17.00
C GLU A 457 -6.53 -11.56 -17.39
N GLU A 458 -7.35 -10.52 -17.38
CA GLU A 458 -7.03 -9.16 -17.80
C GLU A 458 -6.62 -8.28 -16.61
N PHE A 459 -5.61 -7.44 -16.83
CA PHE A 459 -5.06 -6.52 -15.85
C PHE A 459 -4.96 -5.12 -16.42
N ALA A 460 -5.18 -4.11 -15.57
CA ALA A 460 -5.06 -2.70 -15.92
C ALA A 460 -4.00 -2.03 -15.04
N ILE A 461 -3.22 -1.13 -15.62
CA ILE A 461 -2.15 -0.43 -14.93
C ILE A 461 -2.23 1.06 -15.24
N VAL A 462 -2.28 1.88 -14.19
CA VAL A 462 -2.21 3.35 -14.27
C VAL A 462 -0.81 3.76 -13.82
N MET A 463 -0.07 4.46 -14.67
CA MET A 463 1.32 4.89 -14.43
C MET A 463 1.41 6.43 -14.43
N PRO A 464 1.20 7.08 -13.28
CA PRO A 464 1.37 8.52 -13.15
C PRO A 464 2.81 8.96 -13.43
N ASP A 465 2.96 10.20 -13.89
CA ASP A 465 4.26 10.84 -14.16
C ASP A 465 5.16 9.98 -15.09
N THR A 466 4.55 9.29 -16.05
CA THR A 466 5.22 8.33 -16.96
C THR A 466 4.73 8.51 -18.40
N ASP A 467 5.66 8.77 -19.32
CA ASP A 467 5.41 8.86 -20.76
C ASP A 467 5.25 7.47 -21.42
N LEU A 468 4.72 7.46 -22.64
CA LEU A 468 4.42 6.23 -23.38
C LEU A 468 5.66 5.36 -23.62
N GLU A 469 6.80 5.97 -23.94
CA GLU A 469 8.03 5.25 -24.28
C GLU A 469 8.59 4.51 -23.06
N SER A 470 8.66 5.20 -21.91
CA SER A 470 9.11 4.63 -20.64
C SER A 470 8.16 3.53 -20.18
N ALA A 471 6.85 3.75 -20.32
CA ALA A 471 5.84 2.75 -20.00
C ALA A 471 5.98 1.48 -20.87
N CYS A 472 6.23 1.64 -22.17
CA CYS A 472 6.48 0.51 -23.07
C CYS A 472 7.72 -0.29 -22.66
N LYS A 473 8.84 0.37 -22.35
CA LYS A 473 10.08 -0.30 -21.92
C LYS A 473 9.86 -1.13 -20.66
N VAL A 474 9.26 -0.52 -19.63
CA VAL A 474 9.01 -1.21 -18.35
C VAL A 474 8.10 -2.42 -18.54
N LEU A 475 7.01 -2.30 -19.31
CA LEU A 475 6.11 -3.43 -19.53
C LEU A 475 6.72 -4.52 -20.41
N ASP A 476 7.61 -4.17 -21.35
CA ASP A 476 8.29 -5.16 -22.18
C ASP A 476 9.33 -5.96 -21.37
N GLU A 477 10.08 -5.29 -20.49
CA GLU A 477 10.97 -5.98 -19.53
C GLU A 477 10.19 -6.94 -18.61
N ILE A 478 9.03 -6.49 -18.11
CA ILE A 478 8.15 -7.34 -17.29
C ILE A 478 7.65 -8.53 -18.12
N ARG A 479 7.30 -8.32 -19.40
CA ARG A 479 6.84 -9.39 -20.31
C ARG A 479 7.91 -10.47 -20.51
N GLU A 480 9.14 -10.07 -20.82
CA GLU A 480 10.23 -11.01 -21.04
C GLU A 480 10.51 -11.87 -19.81
N ARG A 481 10.57 -11.23 -18.63
CA ARG A 481 10.82 -11.93 -17.38
C ARG A 481 9.66 -12.82 -16.95
N PHE A 482 8.43 -12.43 -17.20
CA PHE A 482 7.27 -13.27 -16.92
C PHE A 482 7.28 -14.54 -17.78
N ALA A 483 7.75 -14.45 -19.02
CA ALA A 483 7.86 -15.60 -19.93
C ALA A 483 8.89 -16.65 -19.47
N GLU A 484 9.86 -16.26 -18.64
CA GLU A 484 10.87 -17.16 -18.05
C GLU A 484 10.32 -17.98 -16.85
N ILE A 485 9.11 -17.67 -16.37
CA ILE A 485 8.53 -18.34 -15.19
C ILE A 485 7.97 -19.71 -15.58
N HIS A 486 8.56 -20.76 -15.01
CA HIS A 486 8.09 -22.13 -15.13
C HIS A 486 7.20 -22.51 -13.94
N TYR A 487 5.96 -22.89 -14.23
CA TYR A 487 4.99 -23.38 -13.28
C TYR A 487 5.04 -24.92 -13.22
N PRO A 488 5.33 -25.52 -12.06
CA PRO A 488 5.35 -26.96 -11.92
C PRO A 488 4.01 -27.57 -12.28
N ALA A 489 3.96 -28.34 -13.36
CA ALA A 489 2.76 -28.99 -13.88
C ALA A 489 3.12 -30.39 -14.41
N GLN A 490 2.18 -31.33 -14.33
CA GLN A 490 2.35 -32.65 -14.92
C GLN A 490 1.60 -32.72 -16.26
N PRO A 491 2.19 -33.29 -17.33
CA PRO A 491 3.47 -34.00 -17.40
C PRO A 491 4.71 -33.12 -17.66
N HIS A 492 4.54 -31.84 -18.04
CA HIS A 492 5.63 -30.88 -18.26
C HIS A 492 5.30 -29.56 -17.59
N ASP A 493 6.34 -28.83 -17.19
CA ASP A 493 6.19 -27.48 -16.64
C ASP A 493 5.51 -26.55 -17.66
N LEU A 494 4.57 -25.76 -17.13
CA LEU A 494 3.84 -24.77 -17.90
C LEU A 494 4.63 -23.45 -17.90
N TRP A 495 4.61 -22.73 -19.01
CA TRP A 495 5.07 -21.35 -19.10
C TRP A 495 4.00 -20.53 -19.81
N CYS A 496 3.91 -19.24 -19.47
CA CYS A 496 2.88 -18.35 -19.98
C CYS A 496 3.51 -17.02 -20.40
N THR A 497 2.93 -16.39 -21.41
CA THR A 497 3.27 -15.01 -21.81
C THR A 497 2.06 -14.11 -21.60
N PHE A 498 2.24 -12.80 -21.73
CA PHE A 498 1.13 -11.87 -21.81
C PHE A 498 1.35 -10.89 -22.96
N SER A 499 0.25 -10.33 -23.44
CA SER A 499 0.23 -9.21 -24.39
C SER A 499 -0.24 -7.95 -23.68
N ALA A 500 0.24 -6.78 -24.11
CA ALA A 500 -0.13 -5.49 -23.51
C ALA A 500 -0.46 -4.43 -24.57
N GLY A 501 -1.48 -3.62 -24.30
CA GLY A 501 -1.85 -2.42 -25.05
C GLY A 501 -1.68 -1.18 -24.17
N LEU A 502 -0.99 -0.15 -24.67
CA LEU A 502 -0.70 1.08 -23.91
C LEU A 502 -1.26 2.32 -24.59
N VAL A 503 -1.58 3.33 -23.79
CA VAL A 503 -1.94 4.67 -24.25
C VAL A 503 -1.39 5.71 -23.29
N GLU A 504 -1.04 6.88 -23.81
CA GLU A 504 -0.70 8.06 -23.03
C GLU A 504 -1.84 9.08 -23.10
N LEU A 505 -2.11 9.73 -21.97
CA LEU A 505 -3.13 10.77 -21.84
C LEU A 505 -2.88 11.89 -22.84
N CYS A 506 -3.88 12.18 -23.68
CA CYS A 506 -3.88 13.29 -24.62
C CYS A 506 -4.92 14.35 -24.24
N ASP A 507 -4.76 15.56 -24.78
CA ASP A 507 -5.72 16.65 -24.61
C ASP A 507 -7.12 16.21 -25.07
N GLY A 508 -8.11 16.32 -24.16
CA GLY A 508 -9.50 15.94 -24.42
C GLY A 508 -9.83 14.45 -24.25
N SER A 509 -8.87 13.58 -23.90
CA SER A 509 -9.13 12.15 -23.68
C SER A 509 -9.65 11.88 -22.26
N ASP A 510 -10.88 11.39 -22.10
CA ASP A 510 -11.37 10.93 -20.79
C ASP A 510 -10.87 9.51 -20.44
N SER A 511 -11.14 9.07 -19.22
CA SER A 511 -10.72 7.74 -18.72
C SER A 511 -11.31 6.59 -19.55
N LEU A 512 -12.54 6.74 -20.04
CA LEU A 512 -13.23 5.75 -20.88
C LEU A 512 -12.57 5.63 -22.26
N MET A 513 -12.21 6.74 -22.89
CA MET A 513 -11.49 6.78 -24.16
C MET A 513 -10.09 6.16 -24.01
N MET A 514 -9.37 6.46 -22.93
CA MET A 514 -8.08 5.83 -22.66
C MET A 514 -8.21 4.31 -22.51
N ALA A 515 -9.22 3.83 -21.77
CA ALA A 515 -9.46 2.40 -21.62
C ALA A 515 -9.76 1.73 -22.97
N ALA A 516 -10.60 2.34 -23.81
CA ALA A 516 -10.92 1.83 -25.14
C ALA A 516 -9.69 1.79 -26.08
N GLN A 517 -8.84 2.83 -26.03
CA GLN A 517 -7.63 2.88 -26.85
C GLN A 517 -6.58 1.85 -26.44
N ALA A 518 -6.43 1.62 -25.13
CA ALA A 518 -5.54 0.57 -24.61
C ALA A 518 -6.05 -0.82 -25.00
N ASP A 519 -7.36 -1.06 -24.93
CA ASP A 519 -7.97 -2.32 -25.36
C ASP A 519 -7.78 -2.57 -26.87
N GLU A 520 -7.97 -1.55 -27.72
CA GLU A 520 -7.71 -1.67 -29.15
C GLU A 520 -6.23 -1.97 -29.45
N ALA A 521 -5.30 -1.36 -28.69
CA ALA A 521 -3.88 -1.66 -28.79
C ALA A 521 -3.55 -3.10 -28.36
N LEU A 522 -4.19 -3.59 -27.30
CA LEU A 522 -4.07 -4.97 -26.83
C LEU A 522 -4.62 -5.97 -27.86
N TYR A 523 -5.75 -5.64 -28.49
CA TYR A 523 -6.30 -6.44 -29.59
C TYR A 523 -5.31 -6.56 -30.75
N ARG A 524 -4.66 -5.46 -31.14
CA ARG A 524 -3.58 -5.48 -32.14
C ARG A 524 -2.37 -6.30 -31.69
N ALA A 525 -1.98 -6.23 -30.41
CA ALA A 525 -0.91 -7.06 -29.87
C ALA A 525 -1.23 -8.56 -30.01
N LYS A 526 -2.45 -8.95 -29.65
CA LYS A 526 -2.95 -10.33 -29.80
C LYS A 526 -3.00 -10.76 -31.28
N GLY A 527 -3.48 -9.89 -32.17
CA GLY A 527 -3.55 -10.13 -33.62
C GLY A 527 -2.17 -10.21 -34.29
N GLY A 528 -1.18 -9.50 -33.76
CA GLY A 528 0.19 -9.49 -34.28
C GLY A 528 1.00 -10.76 -34.00
N GLY A 529 0.50 -11.69 -33.18
CA GLY A 529 1.21 -12.90 -32.79
C GLY A 529 1.45 -13.05 -31.29
N ARG A 530 0.79 -12.22 -30.45
CA ARG A 530 0.89 -12.25 -28.98
C ARG A 530 2.30 -11.98 -28.45
N ASN A 531 2.51 -12.16 -27.14
CA ASN A 531 3.76 -11.95 -26.41
C ASN A 531 4.46 -10.65 -26.82
N ARG A 532 3.72 -9.53 -26.79
CA ARG A 532 4.25 -8.23 -27.17
C ARG A 532 3.52 -7.08 -26.50
N VAL A 533 4.20 -5.95 -26.50
CA VAL A 533 3.68 -4.66 -26.04
C VAL A 533 3.37 -3.78 -27.25
N GLN A 534 2.18 -3.20 -27.29
CA GLN A 534 1.73 -2.36 -28.41
C GLN A 534 1.21 -1.01 -27.88
N ALA A 535 1.77 0.09 -28.38
CA ALA A 535 1.24 1.42 -28.14
C ALA A 535 0.02 1.72 -29.04
N ALA A 536 -0.94 2.47 -28.52
CA ALA A 536 -2.04 3.06 -29.25
C ALA A 536 -1.51 4.15 -30.19
N ARG A 537 -1.91 4.10 -31.47
CA ARG A 537 -1.55 5.13 -32.43
C ARG A 537 -2.38 6.38 -32.16
N THR A 538 -1.76 7.42 -31.61
CA THR A 538 -2.40 8.74 -31.55
C THR A 538 -2.21 9.45 -32.89
N SER A 539 -3.21 10.26 -33.29
CA SER A 539 -3.23 11.01 -34.55
C SER A 539 -2.03 11.96 -34.76
N LYS A 540 -1.25 12.25 -33.71
CA LYS A 540 0.03 12.99 -33.79
C LYS A 540 1.20 12.16 -34.35
N GLN A 541 1.21 10.83 -34.20
CA GLN A 541 2.29 9.96 -34.72
C GLN A 541 2.15 9.62 -36.21
N SER A 542 0.94 9.71 -36.77
CA SER A 542 0.71 9.54 -38.22
C SER A 542 1.37 10.62 -39.07
N ALA A 543 1.66 11.80 -38.51
CA ALA A 543 2.31 12.90 -39.22
C ALA A 543 3.84 12.78 -39.26
N ILE A 544 4.45 12.02 -38.34
CA ILE A 544 5.93 11.91 -38.24
C ILE A 544 6.44 10.69 -39.02
N PHE A 545 5.68 9.59 -39.06
CA PHE A 545 6.05 8.39 -39.82
C PHE A 545 5.73 8.46 -41.32
N SER A 546 4.88 9.40 -41.75
CA SER A 546 4.57 9.61 -43.18
C SER A 546 5.62 10.46 -43.91
N SER A 547 6.50 11.18 -43.20
CA SER A 547 7.54 12.01 -43.82
C SER A 547 8.90 11.31 -44.00
N GLU A 548 9.12 10.11 -43.45
CA GLU A 548 10.40 9.37 -43.57
C GLU A 548 10.36 8.20 -44.57
N SER A 549 9.25 7.97 -45.29
CA SER A 549 9.09 6.81 -46.19
C SER A 549 8.73 7.14 -47.64
N THR A 550 9.08 8.34 -48.12
CA THR A 550 8.99 8.69 -49.55
C THR A 550 10.24 9.43 -50.02
N ASP A 551 11.35 8.71 -50.18
CA ASP A 551 12.40 9.09 -51.13
C ASP A 551 13.25 7.87 -51.51
N SER A 552 12.71 7.07 -52.43
CA SER A 552 13.50 6.25 -53.35
C SER A 552 12.63 5.87 -54.54
N VAL A 553 12.44 6.84 -55.43
CA VAL A 553 11.95 6.63 -56.80
C VAL A 553 13.03 5.87 -57.56
N ILE A 554 12.77 4.59 -57.82
CA ILE A 554 13.56 3.78 -58.77
C ILE A 554 13.23 4.30 -60.17
N THR A 555 14.27 4.77 -60.86
CA THR A 555 14.25 5.11 -62.28
C THR A 555 14.84 3.93 -63.05
N LEU A 556 14.07 3.45 -64.03
CA LEU A 556 14.32 2.42 -65.07
C LEU A 556 14.39 0.95 -64.64
#